data_AF-A0A544YIV2-F1
#
_entry.id   AF-A0A544YIV2-F1
#
_cell.length_a   1.000
_cell.length_b   1.000
_cell.length_c   1.000
_cell.angle_alpha   90.00
_cell.angle_beta   90.00
_cell.angle_gamma   90.00
#
_symmetry.space_group_name_H-M   'P 1'
#
loop_
_entity.id
_entity.type
_entity.pdbx_description
1 polymer ?
#
loop_
_entity_poly.entity_id
_entity_poly.type
_entity_poly.pdbx_seq_one_letter_code
_entity_poly.pdbx_strand_id
1 'polypeptide(L)'
;MLDQMTLYPVADDVLFAPGGRVVIRTYGVAAPADPANGQPRSVAYRTWVTGVREQPRYWRWGHFEDARRGHRKVLEWLTGRGPQPQQVAQVDAA
;
A
#
# COMPACT_ATOMS: atom_id res chain seq x y z
N MET A 1 3.86 7.26 23.17
CA MET A 1 4.05 5.82 22.85
C MET A 1 3.70 5.66 21.38
N LEU A 2 4.65 5.37 20.50
CA LEU A 2 4.38 5.17 19.06
C LEU A 2 3.59 3.88 18.92
N ASP A 3 2.35 3.95 18.42
CA ASP A 3 1.59 2.77 18.05
C ASP A 3 2.42 1.91 17.09
N GLN A 4 2.91 0.78 17.56
CA GLN A 4 3.66 -0.17 16.74
C GLN A 4 2.69 -0.76 15.71
N MET A 5 2.71 -0.21 14.49
CA MET A 5 2.08 -0.85 13.35
C MET A 5 2.93 -2.05 12.92
N THR A 6 2.32 -3.23 12.92
CA THR A 6 2.96 -4.43 12.36
C THR A 6 2.68 -4.47 10.86
N LEU A 7 3.75 -4.53 10.07
CA LEU A 7 3.70 -4.67 8.62
C LEU A 7 3.91 -6.14 8.22
N TYR A 8 2.94 -6.71 7.50
CA TYR A 8 3.02 -8.05 6.94
C TYR A 8 3.36 -7.95 5.44
N PRO A 9 4.56 -8.33 5.00
CA PRO A 9 4.94 -8.26 3.59
C PRO A 9 4.05 -9.17 2.75
N VAL A 10 3.54 -8.62 1.64
CA VAL A 10 2.75 -9.37 0.64
C VAL A 10 3.53 -9.49 -0.66
N ALA A 11 4.05 -8.38 -1.16
CA ALA A 11 4.85 -8.32 -2.40
C ALA A 11 5.68 -7.03 -2.43
N ASP A 12 6.86 -7.07 -3.04
CA ASP A 12 7.74 -5.92 -3.25
C ASP A 12 8.38 -6.05 -4.65
N ASP A 13 8.29 -5.00 -5.45
CA ASP A 13 8.85 -4.93 -6.80
C ASP A 13 9.56 -3.58 -7.01
N VAL A 14 10.66 -3.62 -7.76
CA VAL A 14 11.43 -2.44 -8.14
C VAL A 14 11.57 -2.39 -9.65
N LEU A 15 11.14 -1.28 -10.25
CA LEU A 15 11.33 -1.01 -11.67
C LEU A 15 12.41 0.04 -11.85
N PHE A 16 13.34 -0.26 -12.75
CA PHE A 16 14.39 0.66 -13.17
C PHE A 16 14.00 1.28 -14.51
N ALA A 17 14.04 2.61 -14.58
CA ALA A 17 13.83 3.36 -15.80
C ALA A 17 14.99 4.34 -16.00
N PRO A 18 15.27 4.79 -17.23
CA PRO A 18 16.21 5.88 -17.45
C PRO A 18 15.81 7.10 -16.61
N GLY A 19 16.69 7.52 -15.70
CA GLY A 19 16.44 8.65 -14.80
C GLY A 19 15.90 8.30 -13.41
N GLY A 20 15.67 7.02 -13.05
CA GLY A 20 15.33 6.69 -11.67
C GLY A 20 14.84 5.27 -11.39
N ARG A 21 14.31 5.11 -10.17
CA ARG A 21 13.72 3.87 -9.67
C ARG A 21 12.29 4.11 -9.21
N VAL A 22 11.40 3.17 -9.52
CA VAL A 22 10.04 3.10 -8.99
C VAL A 22 9.97 1.90 -8.07
N VAL A 23 9.50 2.10 -6.84
CA VAL A 23 9.35 1.04 -5.84
C VAL A 23 7.87 0.83 -5.55
N ILE A 24 7.42 -0.41 -5.67
CA ILE A 24 6.03 -0.84 -5.48
C ILE A 24 6.01 -1.84 -4.34
N ARG A 25 5.27 -1.52 -3.27
CA ARG A 25 5.22 -2.36 -2.08
C ARG A 25 3.80 -2.64 -1.66
N THR A 26 3.48 -3.90 -1.40
CA THR A 26 2.21 -4.30 -0.81
C THR A 26 2.42 -4.90 0.57
N TYR A 27 1.70 -4.38 1.56
CA TYR A 27 1.72 -4.85 2.94
C TYR A 27 0.32 -5.00 3.50
N GLY A 28 0.15 -5.95 4.43
CA GLY A 28 -0.90 -5.89 5.44
C GLY A 28 -0.46 -5.00 6.59
N VAL A 29 -1.35 -4.14 7.07
CA VAL A 29 -1.13 -3.29 8.24
C VAL A 29 -2.10 -3.71 9.32
N ALA A 30 -1.59 -4.21 10.44
CA ALA A 30 -2.39 -4.42 11.63
C ALA A 30 -2.08 -3.33 12.67
N ALA A 31 -3.14 -2.79 13.27
CA ALA A 31 -3.00 -2.06 14.52
C ALA A 31 -2.56 -3.03 15.64
N PRO A 32 -1.82 -2.55 16.65
CA PRO A 32 -1.46 -3.40 17.79
C PRO A 32 -2.72 -4.01 18.41
N ALA A 33 -2.62 -5.28 18.80
CA ALA A 33 -3.74 -6.01 19.40
C ALA A 33 -4.18 -5.30 20.69
N ASP A 34 -5.48 -5.29 20.95
CA ASP A 34 -5.99 -4.77 22.22
C ASP A 34 -5.59 -5.76 23.34
N PRO A 35 -4.77 -5.35 24.32
CA PRO A 35 -4.30 -6.23 25.37
C PRO A 35 -5.43 -6.75 26.26
N ALA A 36 -6.60 -6.09 26.30
CA ALA A 36 -7.72 -6.49 27.13
C ALA A 36 -8.60 -7.59 26.49
N ASN A 37 -8.58 -7.72 25.15
CA ASN A 37 -9.66 -8.44 24.45
C ASN A 37 -9.16 -9.67 23.68
N GLY A 38 -7.86 -9.77 23.42
CA GLY A 38 -7.23 -10.89 22.69
C GLY A 38 -7.73 -11.11 21.25
N GLN A 39 -8.67 -10.30 20.77
CA GLN A 39 -9.27 -10.44 19.45
C GLN A 39 -8.31 -9.99 18.34
N PRO A 40 -8.19 -10.75 17.24
CA PRO A 40 -7.44 -10.32 16.08
C PRO A 40 -8.03 -9.01 15.52
N ARG A 41 -7.22 -7.96 15.43
CA ARG A 41 -7.64 -6.74 14.73
C ARG A 41 -7.62 -6.96 13.22
N SER A 42 -8.57 -6.34 12.53
CA SER A 42 -8.65 -6.38 11.07
C SER A 42 -7.36 -5.87 10.43
N VAL A 43 -6.82 -6.64 9.48
CA VAL A 43 -5.63 -6.26 8.71
C VAL A 43 -6.06 -5.45 7.50
N ALA A 44 -5.59 -4.21 7.40
CA ALA A 44 -5.81 -3.39 6.22
C ALA A 44 -4.66 -3.59 5.23
N TYR A 45 -4.96 -4.05 4.01
CA TYR A 45 -3.95 -4.26 2.99
C TYR A 45 -3.78 -3.02 2.11
N ARG A 46 -2.53 -2.65 1.81
CA ARG A 46 -2.20 -1.45 1.04
C ARG A 46 -1.08 -1.72 0.05
N THR A 47 -1.17 -1.13 -1.14
CA THR A 47 -0.07 -1.04 -2.10
C THR A 47 0.40 0.40 -2.22
N TRP A 48 1.69 0.65 -2.09
CA TRP A 48 2.33 1.95 -2.15
C TRP A 48 3.29 1.98 -3.34
N VAL A 49 3.23 3.05 -4.12
CA VAL A 49 4.14 3.31 -5.24
C VAL A 49 4.88 4.60 -4.96
N THR A 50 6.21 4.54 -4.99
CA THR A 50 7.12 5.68 -4.79
C THR A 50 8.08 5.81 -5.98
N GLY A 51 8.63 7.01 -6.19
CA GLY A 51 9.50 7.30 -7.35
C GLY A 51 8.74 7.60 -8.65
N VAL A 52 7.41 7.65 -8.61
CA VAL A 52 6.55 8.10 -9.71
C VAL A 52 6.06 9.51 -9.41
N ARG A 53 6.60 10.51 -10.13
CA ARG A 53 6.27 11.94 -9.94
C ARG A 53 6.54 12.39 -8.48
N GLU A 54 6.12 13.61 -8.12
CA GLU A 54 6.47 14.24 -6.83
C GLU A 54 5.79 13.61 -5.60
N GLN A 55 4.73 12.80 -5.75
CA GLN A 55 3.95 12.29 -4.62
C GLN A 55 3.71 10.78 -4.69
N PRO A 56 3.78 10.07 -3.55
CA PRO A 56 3.47 8.65 -3.48
C PRO A 56 2.00 8.37 -3.86
N ARG A 57 1.77 7.20 -4.45
CA ARG A 57 0.43 6.72 -4.80
C ARG A 57 0.06 5.49 -4.00
N TYR A 58 -1.21 5.33 -3.65
CA TYR A 58 -1.67 4.21 -2.85
C TYR A 58 -2.99 3.59 -3.33
N TRP A 59 -3.14 2.32 -2.97
CA TRP A 59 -4.36 1.53 -3.11
C TRP A 59 -4.65 0.82 -1.79
N ARG A 60 -5.93 0.52 -1.55
CA ARG A 60 -6.41 -0.27 -0.41
C ARG A 60 -7.10 -1.52 -0.91
N TRP A 61 -6.90 -2.62 -0.20
CA TRP A 61 -7.50 -3.92 -0.50
C TRP A 61 -8.17 -4.49 0.75
N GLY A 62 -9.32 -5.13 0.57
CA GLY A 62 -10.10 -5.69 1.68
C GLY A 62 -9.48 -6.97 2.25
N HIS A 63 -8.85 -7.78 1.39
CA HIS A 63 -8.33 -9.10 1.73
C HIS A 63 -6.92 -9.33 1.17
N PHE A 64 -6.24 -10.35 1.70
CA PHE A 64 -4.88 -10.71 1.29
C PHE A 64 -4.81 -11.08 -0.19
N GLU A 65 -5.75 -11.89 -0.67
CA GLU A 65 -5.81 -12.35 -2.07
C GLU A 65 -6.01 -11.18 -3.03
N ASP A 66 -6.84 -10.20 -2.64
CA ASP A 66 -7.06 -8.98 -3.40
C ASP A 66 -5.80 -8.13 -3.43
N ALA A 67 -5.07 -8.04 -2.31
CA ALA A 67 -3.80 -7.32 -2.25
C ALA A 67 -2.73 -7.97 -3.15
N ARG A 68 -2.65 -9.30 -3.14
CA ARG A 68 -1.70 -10.05 -3.97
C ARG A 68 -2.01 -9.88 -5.47
N ARG A 69 -3.28 -9.98 -5.87
CA ARG A 69 -3.72 -9.76 -7.25
C ARG A 69 -3.62 -8.28 -7.65
N GLY A 70 -3.94 -7.40 -6.71
CA GLY A 70 -3.92 -5.96 -6.84
C GLY A 70 -2.51 -5.42 -7.10
N HIS A 71 -1.48 -6.00 -6.48
CA HIS A 71 -0.09 -5.64 -6.74
C HIS A 71 0.25 -5.72 -8.23
N ARG A 72 -0.10 -6.84 -8.90
CA ARG A 72 0.11 -7.01 -10.34
C ARG A 72 -0.65 -5.96 -11.16
N LYS A 73 -1.90 -5.65 -10.78
CA LYS A 73 -2.69 -4.61 -11.45
C LYS A 73 -2.08 -3.21 -11.29
N VAL A 74 -1.41 -2.93 -10.17
CA VAL A 74 -0.69 -1.67 -9.95
C VAL A 74 0.56 -1.57 -10.84
N LEU A 75 1.25 -2.68 -11.10
CA LEU A 75 2.33 -2.70 -12.09
C LEU A 75 1.82 -2.38 -13.49
N GLU A 76 0.65 -2.91 -13.86
CA GLU A 76 0.00 -2.59 -15.14
C GLU A 76 -0.29 -1.08 -15.25
N TRP A 77 -0.63 -0.40 -14.13
CA TRP A 77 -0.91 1.04 -14.09
C TRP A 77 0.29 1.89 -14.48
N LEU A 78 1.49 1.44 -14.13
CA LEU A 78 2.73 2.10 -14.56
C LEU A 78 2.92 2.09 -16.08
N THR A 79 2.25 1.16 -16.78
CA THR A 79 2.24 1.08 -18.25
C THR A 79 0.98 1.68 -18.89
N GLY A 80 0.15 2.40 -18.11
CA GLY A 80 -1.08 3.04 -18.59
C GLY A 80 -2.31 2.11 -18.62
N ARG A 81 -2.27 0.93 -17.99
CA ARG A 81 -3.39 -0.03 -17.92
C ARG A 81 -3.79 -0.31 -16.47
N GLY A 82 -5.01 -0.70 -16.15
CA GLY A 82 -5.35 -1.07 -14.75
C GLY A 82 -5.84 0.10 -13.87
N PRO A 83 -5.97 -0.13 -12.55
CA PRO A 83 -6.76 0.74 -11.68
C PRO A 83 -6.05 2.05 -11.37
N GLN A 84 -6.81 3.15 -11.38
CA GLN A 84 -6.29 4.44 -10.93
C GLN A 84 -6.03 4.44 -9.42
N PRO A 85 -5.01 5.18 -8.94
CA PRO A 85 -4.80 5.34 -7.51
C PRO A 85 -5.98 6.07 -6.88
N GLN A 86 -6.23 5.76 -5.61
CA GLN A 86 -7.17 6.54 -4.82
C GLN A 86 -6.60 7.96 -4.69
N GLN A 87 -7.43 8.97 -4.96
CA GLN A 87 -7.04 10.34 -4.66
C GLN A 87 -6.84 10.46 -3.16
N VAL A 88 -5.69 11.01 -2.77
CA VAL A 88 -5.48 11.46 -1.39
C VAL A 88 -6.47 12.61 -1.24
N ALA A 89 -7.54 12.44 -0.46
CA ALA A 89 -8.30 13.60 -0.01
C ALA A 89 -7.31 14.47 0.76
N GLN A 90 -7.01 15.65 0.21
CA GLN A 90 -6.15 16.63 0.83
C GLN A 90 -6.82 16.97 2.17
N VAL A 91 -6.24 16.51 3.26
CA VAL A 91 -6.69 16.93 4.59
C VAL A 91 -6.18 18.35 4.71
N ASP A 92 -7.05 19.31 4.39
CA ASP A 92 -6.81 20.71 4.67
C ASP A 92 -6.56 20.81 6.18
N ALA A 93 -5.33 21.13 6.54
CA ALA A 93 -4.97 21.49 7.89
C ALA A 93 -5.61 22.85 8.19
N ALA A 94 -6.75 22.81 8.87
CA ALA A 94 -7.34 23.96 9.56
C ALA A 94 -6.92 23.95 11.03
#